data_AF-A0A5C5ZS07-F1
#
_entry.id   AF-A0A5C5ZS07-F1
#
_cell.length_a   1.000
_cell.length_b   1.000
_cell.length_c   1.000
_cell.angle_alpha   90.00
_cell.angle_beta   90.00
_cell.angle_gamma   90.00
#
_symmetry.space_group_name_H-M   'P 1'
#
loop_
_entity.id
_entity.type
_entity.pdbx_description
1 polymer ?
#
loop_
_entity_poly.entity_id
_entity_poly.type
_entity_poly.pdbx_seq_one_letter_code
_entity_poly.pdbx_strand_id
1 'polypeptide(L)'
;MFRPLAKGDRTSCVRVLGVVLGLVIGASGAACAQSPWLYYSVTRGDAPIILTAPHGGTLSYPFNERSCTDGQACALDTNTRQLALTTSNEFYALTGLRPYVVIAQGHRRFIDLNRSSEEAYDDQLAAPYYDYYHNAIDGFVADVRQRFGRGLLMDIHGQSAEPDTILRGTLDGLSVTEMLNALGEDALNGPGSVMRSFDEQGFKVYPDVDVPYAEQEEDPHFSGAYTVEAYGSNNASGIDTIQLEFGYDYRGGESWRDTAAALAVAMQAYHETYLSDPILPGDYNDDGTVDAADFTAWRDSLGGPAGSLPNSIVGGPIGMAHYDTWVAHFGDTLPLNAPIPEPMSGMLLVLGVAAGLFAFRSAR
;
A
#
# COMPACT_ATOMS: atom_id res chain seq x y z
N MET A 1 37.12 -47.01 0.10
CA MET A 1 35.89 -47.78 0.33
C MET A 1 35.13 -47.10 1.47
N PHE A 2 34.34 -46.06 1.16
CA PHE A 2 33.58 -45.29 2.16
C PHE A 2 32.10 -45.65 2.02
N ARG A 3 31.52 -46.19 3.10
CA ARG A 3 30.07 -46.38 3.26
C ARG A 3 29.43 -45.07 3.76
N PRO A 4 28.16 -44.80 3.43
CA PRO A 4 27.53 -43.49 3.62
C PRO A 4 26.99 -43.30 5.04
N LEU A 5 27.07 -42.06 5.55
CA LEU A 5 26.41 -41.64 6.79
C LEU A 5 24.92 -41.37 6.53
N ALA A 6 24.11 -41.85 7.48
CA ALA A 6 22.66 -41.85 7.47
C ALA A 6 22.05 -40.44 7.51
N LYS A 7 20.80 -40.34 7.02
CA LYS A 7 19.89 -39.19 7.15
C LYS A 7 19.85 -38.72 8.60
N GLY A 8 20.42 -37.53 8.85
CA GLY A 8 20.36 -36.84 10.13
C GLY A 8 19.05 -36.09 10.29
N ASP A 9 18.30 -36.51 11.30
CA ASP A 9 17.14 -35.84 11.91
C ASP A 9 17.44 -34.34 12.16
N ARG A 10 16.65 -33.45 11.55
CA ARG A 10 16.72 -32.00 11.78
C ARG A 10 15.69 -31.59 12.84
N THR A 11 15.97 -31.91 14.10
CA THR A 11 15.28 -31.29 15.23
C THR A 11 16.29 -30.91 16.31
N SER A 12 16.90 -29.73 16.16
CA SER A 12 17.48 -28.99 17.29
C SER A 12 17.59 -27.51 16.94
N CYS A 13 16.61 -26.74 17.39
CA CYS A 13 16.69 -25.28 17.47
C CYS A 13 17.42 -24.92 18.77
N VAL A 14 18.48 -24.13 18.65
CA VAL A 14 19.27 -23.59 19.76
C VAL A 14 18.38 -22.66 20.58
N ARG A 15 18.25 -22.93 21.88
CA ARG A 15 17.56 -22.07 22.86
C ARG A 15 18.48 -20.91 23.26
N VAL A 16 18.04 -19.67 23.10
CA VAL A 16 18.49 -18.56 23.95
C VAL A 16 17.53 -18.54 25.15
N LEU A 17 17.97 -19.05 26.29
CA LEU A 17 17.18 -19.06 27.52
C LEU A 17 17.56 -17.86 28.40
N GLY A 18 16.63 -16.93 28.58
CA GLY A 18 16.62 -16.07 29.77
C GLY A 18 16.24 -16.93 30.98
N VAL A 19 17.07 -16.90 32.02
CA VAL A 19 16.84 -17.63 33.27
C VAL A 19 15.73 -16.92 34.05
N VAL A 20 14.54 -17.53 34.10
CA VAL A 20 13.59 -17.32 35.20
C VAL A 20 13.15 -18.69 35.71
N LEU A 21 13.20 -18.80 37.03
CA LEU A 21 13.05 -19.97 37.87
C LEU A 21 11.81 -20.83 37.53
N GLY A 22 12.05 -22.10 37.20
CA GLY A 22 11.24 -23.23 37.67
C GLY A 22 9.79 -23.37 37.20
N LEU A 23 9.56 -23.69 35.92
CA LEU A 23 8.42 -24.51 35.49
C LEU A 23 8.72 -25.09 34.10
N VAL A 24 9.09 -26.37 34.04
CA VAL A 24 9.22 -27.09 32.75
C VAL A 24 7.81 -27.51 32.33
N ILE A 25 7.14 -26.67 31.56
CA ILE A 25 5.94 -27.06 30.81
C ILE A 25 6.45 -27.72 29.53
N GLY A 26 6.15 -29.01 29.36
CA GLY A 26 6.41 -29.72 28.12
C GLY A 26 5.49 -29.21 27.02
N ALA A 27 5.99 -28.30 26.18
CA ALA A 27 5.33 -27.96 24.93
C ALA A 27 5.57 -29.11 23.93
N SER A 28 4.52 -29.91 23.70
CA SER A 28 4.43 -30.85 22.58
C SER A 28 4.74 -30.14 21.26
N GLY A 29 5.33 -30.87 20.30
CA GLY A 29 5.84 -30.38 19.01
C GLY A 29 4.85 -29.74 18.02
N ALA A 30 3.72 -29.21 18.49
CA ALA A 30 2.76 -28.42 17.71
C ALA A 30 3.13 -26.94 17.61
N ALA A 31 3.99 -26.41 18.48
CA ALA A 31 4.24 -24.97 18.58
C ALA A 31 5.05 -24.36 17.40
N CYS A 32 5.75 -25.17 16.59
CA CYS A 32 6.51 -24.66 15.44
C CYS A 32 5.67 -24.47 14.16
N ALA A 33 4.43 -24.95 14.13
CA ALA A 33 3.49 -24.76 13.01
C ALA A 33 2.57 -23.53 13.19
N GLN A 34 2.93 -22.57 14.06
CA GLN A 34 2.03 -21.51 14.54
C GLN A 34 2.59 -20.09 14.42
N SER A 35 3.45 -19.81 13.44
CA SER A 35 4.09 -18.49 13.32
C SER A 35 3.83 -17.83 11.96
N PRO A 36 2.65 -17.22 11.74
CA PRO A 36 2.33 -16.50 10.50
C PRO A 36 3.39 -15.51 10.06
N TRP A 37 3.99 -14.75 10.98
CA TRP A 37 5.00 -13.73 10.68
C TRP A 37 6.25 -14.23 9.94
N LEU A 38 6.55 -15.54 9.95
CA LEU A 38 7.67 -16.10 9.18
C LEU A 38 7.39 -16.17 7.67
N TYR A 39 6.12 -16.06 7.27
CA TYR A 39 5.66 -16.21 5.90
C TYR A 39 5.37 -14.88 5.20
N TYR A 40 5.62 -13.76 5.89
CA TYR A 40 5.33 -12.42 5.37
C TYR A 40 6.46 -11.45 5.73
N SER A 41 6.84 -10.60 4.77
CA SER A 41 7.57 -9.37 5.07
C SER A 41 6.55 -8.27 5.33
N VAL A 42 6.43 -7.86 6.60
CA VAL A 42 5.53 -6.80 7.04
C VAL A 42 6.35 -5.67 7.65
N THR A 43 6.33 -4.50 7.02
CA THR A 43 7.10 -3.33 7.45
C THR A 43 6.20 -2.10 7.42
N ARG A 44 6.11 -1.39 8.54
CA ARG A 44 5.44 -0.09 8.61
C ARG A 44 6.30 0.98 7.94
N GLY A 45 5.67 1.88 7.16
CA GLY A 45 6.32 2.98 6.45
C GLY A 45 6.10 4.37 7.06
N ASP A 46 6.68 5.36 6.39
CA ASP A 46 6.51 6.80 6.65
C ASP A 46 6.12 7.61 5.40
N ALA A 47 5.96 6.97 4.23
CA ALA A 47 5.23 7.51 3.07
C ALA A 47 3.81 6.96 2.99
N PRO A 48 2.80 7.73 2.54
CA PRO A 48 1.40 7.30 2.33
C PRO A 48 1.21 6.33 1.13
N ILE A 49 2.15 5.40 0.93
CA ILE A 49 2.09 4.36 -0.11
C ILE A 49 2.18 2.99 0.56
N ILE A 50 1.27 2.09 0.21
CA ILE A 50 1.26 0.70 0.67
C ILE A 50 1.58 -0.21 -0.53
N LEU A 51 2.60 -1.06 -0.40
CA LEU A 51 2.94 -2.09 -1.39
C LEU A 51 2.53 -3.47 -0.89
N THR A 52 1.73 -4.17 -1.67
CA THR A 52 1.39 -5.57 -1.43
C THR A 52 1.91 -6.45 -2.56
N ALA A 53 2.35 -7.66 -2.25
CA ALA A 53 2.71 -8.66 -3.26
C ALA A 53 2.35 -10.08 -2.75
N PRO A 54 1.13 -10.57 -3.04
CA PRO A 54 0.61 -11.79 -2.44
C PRO A 54 1.18 -13.08 -3.05
N HIS A 55 1.72 -13.03 -4.28
CA HIS A 55 1.88 -14.25 -5.10
C HIS A 55 3.30 -14.58 -5.58
N GLY A 56 4.33 -13.83 -5.16
CA GLY A 56 5.72 -14.12 -5.53
C GLY A 56 6.49 -15.05 -4.57
N GLY A 57 5.84 -15.55 -3.52
CA GLY A 57 6.45 -16.39 -2.49
C GLY A 57 6.74 -17.82 -2.95
N THR A 58 7.74 -18.46 -2.33
CA THR A 58 8.17 -19.83 -2.66
C THR A 58 8.21 -20.77 -1.46
N LEU A 59 8.00 -20.27 -0.24
CA LEU A 59 8.00 -21.10 0.96
C LEU A 59 6.76 -22.00 0.98
N SER A 60 6.96 -23.27 1.34
CA SER A 60 5.85 -24.18 1.64
C SER A 60 5.32 -23.90 3.05
N TYR A 61 4.00 -23.87 3.17
CA TYR A 61 3.32 -23.76 4.45
C TYR A 61 3.25 -25.13 5.17
N PRO A 62 3.04 -25.15 6.50
CA PRO A 62 2.96 -26.40 7.26
C PRO A 62 1.56 -27.02 7.26
N PHE A 63 0.81 -26.90 6.15
CA PHE A 63 -0.54 -27.43 5.96
C PHE A 63 -0.74 -27.84 4.48
N ASN A 64 -1.88 -28.46 4.17
CA ASN A 64 -2.10 -29.03 2.83
C ASN A 64 -2.25 -27.95 1.75
N GLU A 65 -1.89 -28.30 0.52
CA GLU A 65 -2.14 -27.45 -0.65
C GLU A 65 -3.64 -27.32 -0.91
N ARG A 66 -4.07 -26.16 -1.43
CA ARG A 66 -5.44 -25.98 -1.90
C ARG A 66 -5.65 -26.61 -3.28
N SER A 67 -6.89 -26.94 -3.59
CA SER A 67 -7.30 -27.38 -4.91
C SER A 67 -7.27 -26.19 -5.87
N CYS A 68 -6.57 -26.34 -6.99
CA CYS A 68 -6.42 -25.31 -8.01
C CYS A 68 -7.37 -25.60 -9.17
N THR A 69 -8.67 -25.72 -8.88
CA THR A 69 -9.69 -26.08 -9.87
C THR A 69 -10.35 -24.85 -10.48
N ASP A 70 -10.92 -24.99 -11.69
CA ASP A 70 -11.77 -24.02 -12.38
C ASP A 70 -11.35 -22.53 -12.27
N GLY A 71 -10.41 -22.11 -13.14
CA GLY A 71 -10.02 -20.70 -13.25
C GLY A 71 -9.12 -20.17 -12.13
N GLN A 72 -8.85 -20.96 -11.09
CA GLN A 72 -7.94 -20.58 -10.01
C GLN A 72 -6.48 -20.85 -10.38
N ALA A 73 -5.69 -19.79 -10.51
CA ALA A 73 -4.25 -19.89 -10.74
C ALA A 73 -3.51 -20.38 -9.48
N CYS A 74 -2.62 -21.35 -9.64
CA CYS A 74 -1.69 -21.78 -8.59
C CYS A 74 -0.22 -21.59 -8.97
N ALA A 75 0.05 -21.12 -10.19
CA ALA A 75 1.37 -20.71 -10.58
C ALA A 75 1.72 -19.42 -9.85
N LEU A 76 2.89 -19.37 -9.21
CA LEU A 76 3.37 -18.14 -8.61
C LEU A 76 3.53 -17.03 -9.66
N ASP A 77 3.45 -15.79 -9.19
CA ASP A 77 3.72 -14.62 -9.99
C ASP A 77 5.24 -14.40 -9.97
N THR A 78 5.97 -15.09 -10.85
CA THR A 78 7.45 -15.13 -10.87
C THR A 78 8.06 -13.75 -10.62
N ASN A 79 8.99 -13.70 -9.65
CA ASN A 79 9.78 -12.54 -9.21
C ASN A 79 9.03 -11.33 -8.63
N THR A 80 7.68 -11.34 -8.53
CA THR A 80 6.93 -10.19 -7.98
C THR A 80 7.30 -9.86 -6.52
N ARG A 81 7.65 -10.88 -5.73
CA ARG A 81 8.17 -10.71 -4.36
C ARG A 81 9.48 -9.93 -4.33
N GLN A 82 10.41 -10.28 -5.22
CA GLN A 82 11.71 -9.61 -5.36
C GLN A 82 11.52 -8.19 -5.91
N LEU A 83 10.65 -8.04 -6.91
CA LEU A 83 10.28 -6.75 -7.49
C LEU A 83 9.76 -5.80 -6.40
N ALA A 84 8.73 -6.18 -5.66
CA ALA A 84 8.13 -5.34 -4.61
C ALA A 84 9.12 -4.99 -3.49
N LEU A 85 9.92 -5.96 -3.03
CA LEU A 85 10.92 -5.71 -1.99
C LEU A 85 12.03 -4.75 -2.48
N THR A 86 12.50 -4.93 -3.71
CA THR A 86 13.53 -4.06 -4.30
C THR A 86 12.97 -2.67 -4.56
N THR A 87 11.75 -2.54 -5.08
CA THR A 87 11.06 -1.25 -5.23
C THR A 87 11.01 -0.48 -3.92
N SER A 88 10.67 -1.12 -2.80
CA SER A 88 10.67 -0.46 -1.48
C SER A 88 12.06 0.06 -1.09
N ASN A 89 13.13 -0.68 -1.41
CA ASN A 89 14.50 -0.26 -1.10
C ASN A 89 14.98 0.87 -2.01
N GLU A 90 14.68 0.80 -3.31
CA GLU A 90 15.03 1.85 -4.28
C GLU A 90 14.25 3.14 -4.00
N PHE A 91 12.96 3.05 -3.67
CA PHE A 91 12.16 4.21 -3.28
C PHE A 91 12.77 4.90 -2.05
N TYR A 92 13.23 4.14 -1.06
CA TYR A 92 13.95 4.69 0.09
C TYR A 92 15.28 5.33 -0.30
N ALA A 93 16.01 4.75 -1.25
CA ALA A 93 17.26 5.34 -1.73
C ALA A 93 17.03 6.67 -2.47
N LEU A 94 15.90 6.80 -3.19
CA LEU A 94 15.51 8.02 -3.92
C LEU A 94 15.00 9.13 -3.00
N THR A 95 14.18 8.77 -2.01
CA THR A 95 13.36 9.76 -1.25
C THR A 95 13.75 9.91 0.21
N GLY A 96 14.44 8.91 0.78
CA GLY A 96 14.61 8.78 2.24
C GLY A 96 13.36 8.31 2.99
N LEU A 97 12.23 8.10 2.30
CA LEU A 97 10.96 7.62 2.85
C LEU A 97 10.78 6.12 2.58
N ARG A 98 9.99 5.44 3.38
CA ARG A 98 9.65 4.03 3.24
C ARG A 98 8.15 3.87 2.99
N PRO A 99 7.73 3.11 1.97
CA PRO A 99 6.35 2.68 1.87
C PRO A 99 6.05 1.66 2.98
N TYR A 100 4.78 1.48 3.27
CA TYR A 100 4.30 0.31 4.01
C TYR A 100 4.40 -0.91 3.10
N VAL A 101 4.74 -2.07 3.65
CA VAL A 101 5.00 -3.27 2.86
C VAL A 101 4.33 -4.48 3.50
N VAL A 102 3.55 -5.23 2.70
CA VAL A 102 3.01 -6.55 3.06
C VAL A 102 3.25 -7.54 1.90
N ILE A 103 4.34 -8.29 1.97
CA ILE A 103 4.78 -9.19 0.90
C ILE A 103 4.74 -10.65 1.37
N ALA A 104 4.11 -11.53 0.59
CA ALA A 104 4.09 -12.95 0.87
C ALA A 104 5.44 -13.63 0.56
N GLN A 105 5.92 -14.41 1.50
CA GLN A 105 7.07 -15.31 1.34
C GLN A 105 6.61 -16.73 0.99
N GLY A 106 5.40 -17.10 1.39
CA GLY A 106 4.78 -18.40 1.10
C GLY A 106 4.15 -18.50 -0.28
N HIS A 107 4.10 -19.72 -0.83
CA HIS A 107 3.61 -19.98 -2.17
C HIS A 107 2.06 -20.01 -2.24
N ARG A 108 1.47 -19.37 -3.26
CA ARG A 108 0.00 -19.22 -3.40
C ARG A 108 -0.81 -20.51 -3.55
N ARG A 109 -0.11 -21.61 -3.85
CA ARG A 109 -0.66 -22.98 -3.95
C ARG A 109 -1.16 -23.53 -2.59
N PHE A 110 -0.83 -22.87 -1.50
CA PHE A 110 -1.34 -23.20 -0.17
C PHE A 110 -2.44 -22.22 0.26
N ILE A 111 -2.23 -20.91 0.02
CA ILE A 111 -3.19 -19.83 0.30
C ILE A 111 -3.15 -18.84 -0.86
N ASP A 112 -4.28 -18.59 -1.50
CA ASP A 112 -4.43 -17.45 -2.41
C ASP A 112 -4.85 -16.21 -1.61
N LEU A 113 -3.91 -15.29 -1.40
CA LEU A 113 -4.14 -14.11 -0.56
C LEU A 113 -4.90 -13.00 -1.31
N ASN A 114 -5.10 -13.15 -2.63
CA ASN A 114 -5.93 -12.27 -3.43
C ASN A 114 -7.28 -12.93 -3.74
N ARG A 115 -7.84 -13.62 -2.74
CA ARG A 115 -9.18 -14.24 -2.71
C ARG A 115 -9.83 -14.03 -1.35
N SER A 116 -11.16 -14.11 -1.29
CA SER A 116 -11.88 -14.09 -0.02
C SER A 116 -11.53 -15.31 0.83
N SER A 117 -11.73 -15.22 2.14
CA SER A 117 -11.38 -16.30 3.08
C SER A 117 -12.09 -17.63 2.78
N GLU A 118 -13.25 -17.59 2.13
CA GLU A 118 -14.03 -18.75 1.70
C GLU A 118 -13.39 -19.51 0.52
N GLU A 119 -12.56 -18.85 -0.29
CA GLU A 119 -11.94 -19.40 -1.50
C GLU A 119 -10.42 -19.49 -1.42
N ALA A 120 -9.80 -18.81 -0.46
CA ALA A 120 -8.35 -18.65 -0.37
C ALA A 120 -7.60 -19.96 -0.08
N TYR A 121 -8.21 -20.91 0.64
CA TYR A 121 -7.56 -22.12 1.12
C TYR A 121 -8.55 -23.27 1.37
N ASP A 122 -8.10 -24.52 1.21
CA ASP A 122 -8.91 -25.72 1.53
C ASP A 122 -8.67 -26.23 2.96
N ASP A 123 -7.47 -25.96 3.51
CA ASP A 123 -7.05 -26.43 4.84
C ASP A 123 -7.23 -25.32 5.87
N GLN A 124 -8.08 -25.53 6.87
CA GLN A 124 -8.40 -24.51 7.87
C GLN A 124 -7.20 -24.08 8.74
N LEU A 125 -6.09 -24.84 8.72
CA LEU A 125 -4.83 -24.41 9.33
C LEU A 125 -4.24 -23.15 8.66
N ALA A 126 -4.70 -22.80 7.46
CA ALA A 126 -4.33 -21.58 6.75
C ALA A 126 -4.96 -20.31 7.33
N ALA A 127 -6.11 -20.40 8.02
CA ALA A 127 -6.87 -19.22 8.45
C ALA A 127 -6.03 -18.20 9.25
N PRO A 128 -5.21 -18.59 10.26
CA PRO A 128 -4.39 -17.61 10.99
C PRO A 128 -3.30 -16.93 10.14
N TYR A 129 -2.89 -17.55 9.03
CA TYR A 129 -1.90 -16.99 8.10
C TYR A 129 -2.56 -15.98 7.17
N TYR A 130 -3.72 -16.34 6.63
CA TYR A 130 -4.58 -15.45 5.87
C TYR A 130 -4.95 -14.20 6.68
N ASP A 131 -5.46 -14.40 7.91
CA ASP A 131 -5.83 -13.31 8.81
C ASP A 131 -4.63 -12.41 9.13
N TYR A 132 -3.43 -12.97 9.32
CA TYR A 132 -2.23 -12.16 9.58
C TYR A 132 -1.90 -11.21 8.42
N TYR A 133 -2.04 -11.68 7.18
CA TYR A 133 -1.80 -10.86 5.99
C TYR A 133 -2.81 -9.72 5.88
N HIS A 134 -4.10 -10.04 5.96
CA HIS A 134 -5.16 -9.05 5.79
C HIS A 134 -5.24 -8.05 6.95
N ASN A 135 -5.05 -8.50 8.21
CA ASN A 135 -4.98 -7.60 9.36
C ASN A 135 -3.80 -6.62 9.27
N ALA A 136 -2.68 -7.01 8.64
CA ALA A 136 -1.56 -6.10 8.42
C ALA A 136 -1.92 -5.00 7.41
N ILE A 137 -2.63 -5.35 6.33
CA ILE A 137 -3.11 -4.36 5.35
C ILE A 137 -4.14 -3.44 6.00
N ASP A 138 -5.14 -3.97 6.72
CA ASP A 138 -6.14 -3.18 7.45
C ASP A 138 -5.48 -2.17 8.39
N GLY A 139 -4.49 -2.62 9.18
CA GLY A 139 -3.76 -1.76 10.10
C GLY A 139 -2.98 -0.66 9.39
N PHE A 140 -2.39 -0.94 8.23
CA PHE A 140 -1.66 0.06 7.44
C PHE A 140 -2.59 1.04 6.73
N VAL A 141 -3.72 0.59 6.20
CA VAL A 141 -4.75 1.47 5.64
C VAL A 141 -5.25 2.43 6.72
N ALA A 142 -5.57 1.93 7.92
CA ALA A 142 -5.99 2.77 9.04
C ALA A 142 -4.91 3.79 9.45
N ASP A 143 -3.65 3.37 9.57
CA ASP A 143 -2.53 4.26 9.92
C ASP A 143 -2.28 5.32 8.85
N VAL A 144 -2.36 4.98 7.56
CA VAL A 144 -2.20 5.93 6.46
C VAL A 144 -3.32 6.96 6.46
N ARG A 145 -4.59 6.52 6.53
CA ARG A 145 -5.74 7.44 6.60
C ARG A 145 -5.65 8.36 7.80
N GLN A 146 -5.25 7.84 8.97
CA GLN A 146 -5.13 8.64 10.18
C GLN A 146 -4.00 9.68 10.10
N ARG A 147 -2.86 9.33 9.51
CA ARG A 147 -1.66 10.17 9.50
C ARG A 147 -1.61 11.17 8.35
N PHE A 148 -2.11 10.79 7.18
CA PHE A 148 -1.93 11.53 5.93
C PHE A 148 -3.25 11.93 5.27
N GLY A 149 -4.39 11.42 5.76
CA GLY A 149 -5.73 11.68 5.18
C GLY A 149 -6.00 10.96 3.86
N ARG A 150 -4.96 10.72 3.04
CA ARG A 150 -5.00 9.99 1.77
C ARG A 150 -3.76 9.11 1.61
N GLY A 151 -3.82 8.19 0.67
CA GLY A 151 -2.67 7.38 0.25
C GLY A 151 -3.04 6.46 -0.89
N LEU A 152 -2.07 5.67 -1.33
CA LEU A 152 -2.24 4.74 -2.45
C LEU A 152 -1.73 3.34 -2.07
N LEU A 153 -2.59 2.34 -2.21
CA LEU A 153 -2.20 0.93 -2.17
C LEU A 153 -1.91 0.45 -3.60
N MET A 154 -0.73 -0.10 -3.83
CA MET A 154 -0.35 -0.76 -5.08
C MET A 154 -0.18 -2.26 -4.85
N ASP A 155 -1.05 -3.06 -5.45
CA ASP A 155 -1.03 -4.52 -5.38
C ASP A 155 -0.28 -5.13 -6.56
N ILE A 156 0.89 -5.69 -6.28
CA ILE A 156 1.87 -6.12 -7.28
C ILE A 156 1.63 -7.57 -7.68
N HIS A 157 1.30 -7.76 -8.96
CA HIS A 157 0.99 -9.04 -9.56
C HIS A 157 1.76 -9.29 -10.85
N GLY A 158 1.59 -10.48 -11.43
CA GLY A 158 2.24 -10.82 -12.68
C GLY A 158 1.38 -11.65 -13.60
N GLN A 159 1.34 -11.27 -14.87
CA GLN A 159 0.59 -11.97 -15.91
C GLN A 159 1.50 -12.42 -17.08
N SER A 160 0.96 -13.28 -17.95
CA SER A 160 1.65 -13.80 -19.14
C SER A 160 0.78 -13.77 -20.41
N ALA A 161 -0.42 -13.18 -20.34
CA ALA A 161 -1.31 -13.01 -21.49
C ALA A 161 -0.79 -11.93 -22.45
N GLU A 162 -0.26 -10.84 -21.89
CA GLU A 162 0.37 -9.72 -22.60
C GLU A 162 1.79 -9.52 -22.05
N PRO A 163 2.78 -10.37 -22.43
CA PRO A 163 4.08 -10.43 -21.77
C PRO A 163 4.86 -9.11 -21.73
N ASP A 164 4.61 -8.22 -22.68
CA ASP A 164 5.29 -6.93 -22.86
C ASP A 164 4.52 -5.75 -22.28
N THR A 165 3.51 -5.96 -21.43
CA THR A 165 2.60 -4.89 -20.96
C THR A 165 2.39 -4.92 -19.46
N ILE A 166 2.31 -3.74 -18.83
CA ILE A 166 1.81 -3.55 -17.46
C ILE A 166 0.32 -3.22 -17.52
N LEU A 167 -0.54 -4.09 -16.98
CA LEU A 167 -1.98 -3.84 -16.94
C LEU A 167 -2.36 -3.21 -15.60
N ARG A 168 -3.21 -2.20 -15.63
CA ARG A 168 -3.83 -1.57 -14.47
C ARG A 168 -5.19 -2.20 -14.19
N GLY A 169 -5.44 -2.54 -12.93
CA GLY A 169 -6.77 -2.91 -12.43
C GLY A 169 -7.22 -2.00 -11.29
N THR A 170 -8.38 -1.36 -11.44
CA THR A 170 -9.03 -0.49 -10.46
C THR A 170 -10.53 -0.75 -10.31
N LEU A 171 -11.01 -1.89 -10.79
CA LEU A 171 -12.42 -2.23 -10.95
C LEU A 171 -13.14 -1.14 -11.76
N ASP A 172 -12.57 -0.76 -12.89
CA ASP A 172 -13.06 0.33 -13.74
C ASP A 172 -13.25 1.65 -12.96
N GLY A 173 -12.28 1.98 -12.10
CA GLY A 173 -12.25 3.19 -11.29
C GLY A 173 -12.92 3.11 -9.92
N LEU A 174 -13.65 2.04 -9.61
CA LEU A 174 -14.36 1.91 -8.32
C LEU A 174 -13.38 1.93 -7.14
N SER A 175 -12.25 1.25 -7.22
CA SER A 175 -11.29 1.16 -6.11
C SER A 175 -10.47 2.43 -5.87
N VAL A 176 -10.64 3.44 -6.71
CA VAL A 176 -9.93 4.73 -6.69
C VAL A 176 -10.92 5.91 -6.68
N THR A 177 -12.11 5.71 -6.14
CA THR A 177 -13.19 6.72 -6.09
C THR A 177 -12.76 7.98 -5.32
N GLU A 178 -12.08 7.86 -4.18
CA GLU A 178 -11.58 9.01 -3.42
C GLU A 178 -10.53 9.81 -4.24
N MET A 179 -9.60 9.12 -4.91
CA MET A 179 -8.60 9.70 -5.82
C MET A 179 -9.28 10.47 -6.96
N LEU A 180 -10.19 9.84 -7.70
CA LEU A 180 -10.84 10.49 -8.85
C LEU A 180 -11.63 11.73 -8.45
N ASN A 181 -12.29 11.69 -7.28
CA ASN A 181 -13.03 12.84 -6.77
C ASN A 181 -12.12 13.99 -6.32
N ALA A 182 -10.96 13.68 -5.71
CA ALA A 182 -10.08 14.68 -5.12
C ALA A 182 -9.02 15.23 -6.09
N LEU A 183 -8.54 14.38 -7.00
CA LEU A 183 -7.37 14.63 -7.84
C LEU A 183 -7.69 14.58 -9.34
N GLY A 184 -8.84 14.04 -9.73
CA GLY A 184 -9.20 13.84 -11.13
C GLY A 184 -8.45 12.68 -11.81
N GLU A 185 -8.71 12.50 -13.10
CA GLU A 185 -8.14 11.42 -13.92
C GLU A 185 -6.63 11.53 -14.12
N ASP A 186 -6.04 12.72 -13.92
CA ASP A 186 -4.60 12.94 -13.99
C ASP A 186 -3.85 12.05 -13.00
N ALA A 187 -4.41 11.75 -11.83
CA ALA A 187 -3.76 10.86 -10.86
C ALA A 187 -3.62 9.41 -11.37
N LEU A 188 -4.39 9.00 -12.40
CA LEU A 188 -4.24 7.70 -13.04
C LEU A 188 -3.37 7.75 -14.30
N ASN A 189 -3.51 8.78 -15.14
CA ASN A 189 -2.94 8.82 -16.50
C ASN A 189 -2.08 10.07 -16.81
N GLY A 190 -2.19 11.10 -15.98
CA GLY A 190 -1.54 12.39 -16.18
C GLY A 190 -0.10 12.45 -15.66
N PRO A 191 0.56 13.61 -15.78
CA PRO A 191 1.93 13.82 -15.32
C PRO A 191 2.12 13.45 -13.85
N GLY A 192 3.13 12.64 -13.54
CA GLY A 192 3.39 12.16 -12.18
C GLY A 192 2.55 10.96 -11.74
N SER A 193 1.56 10.52 -12.53
CA SER A 193 0.85 9.28 -12.25
C SER A 193 1.75 8.05 -12.43
N VAL A 194 1.40 6.95 -11.77
CA VAL A 194 2.17 5.71 -11.87
C VAL A 194 2.22 5.20 -13.31
N MET A 195 1.07 5.19 -14.00
CA MET A 195 0.98 4.67 -15.36
C MET A 195 1.72 5.55 -16.36
N ARG A 196 1.59 6.89 -16.24
CA ARG A 196 2.35 7.83 -17.08
C ARG A 196 3.84 7.71 -16.86
N SER A 197 4.29 7.56 -15.61
CA SER A 197 5.71 7.40 -15.31
C SER A 197 6.29 6.12 -15.92
N PHE A 198 5.54 5.02 -15.97
CA PHE A 198 5.97 3.82 -16.69
C PHE A 198 6.08 4.04 -18.20
N ASP A 199 5.06 4.67 -18.80
CA ASP A 199 5.04 5.03 -20.22
C ASP A 199 6.24 5.91 -20.62
N GLU A 200 6.52 6.96 -19.84
CA GLU A 200 7.69 7.85 -20.04
C GLU A 200 9.03 7.14 -19.89
N GLN A 201 9.09 6.09 -19.06
CA GLN A 201 10.25 5.22 -18.90
C GLN A 201 10.36 4.15 -20.00
N GLY A 202 9.42 4.11 -20.95
CA GLY A 202 9.42 3.22 -22.10
C GLY A 202 8.76 1.87 -21.87
N PHE A 203 7.99 1.70 -20.79
CA PHE A 203 7.17 0.52 -20.55
C PHE A 203 5.82 0.69 -21.24
N LYS A 204 5.36 -0.36 -21.92
CA LYS A 204 4.01 -0.37 -22.46
C LYS A 204 3.02 -0.60 -21.31
N VAL A 205 2.03 0.26 -21.22
CA VAL A 205 0.98 0.22 -20.21
C VAL A 205 -0.40 0.01 -20.84
N TYR A 206 -1.31 -0.58 -20.08
CA TYR A 206 -2.72 -0.69 -20.44
C TYR A 206 -3.61 -0.42 -19.23
N PRO A 207 -4.69 0.38 -19.36
CA PRO A 207 -5.10 1.12 -20.55
C PRO A 207 -4.05 2.13 -21.04
N ASP A 208 -4.09 2.45 -22.33
CA ASP A 208 -3.17 3.42 -22.95
C ASP A 208 -3.40 4.81 -22.34
N VAL A 209 -2.36 5.38 -21.73
CA VAL A 209 -2.42 6.65 -21.01
C VAL A 209 -2.71 7.86 -21.91
N ASP A 210 -2.56 7.72 -23.23
CA ASP A 210 -2.89 8.77 -24.20
C ASP A 210 -4.36 8.72 -24.68
N VAL A 211 -5.09 7.65 -24.35
CA VAL A 211 -6.54 7.56 -24.57
C VAL A 211 -7.27 8.29 -23.43
N PRO A 212 -8.24 9.17 -23.73
CA PRO A 212 -9.03 9.84 -22.69
C PRO A 212 -9.65 8.84 -21.70
N TYR A 213 -9.59 9.13 -20.40
CA TYR A 213 -10.02 8.18 -19.36
C TYR A 213 -11.47 7.71 -19.53
N ALA A 214 -12.38 8.60 -19.96
CA ALA A 214 -13.77 8.27 -20.24
C ALA A 214 -13.99 7.25 -21.37
N GLU A 215 -12.97 6.96 -22.17
CA GLU A 215 -12.99 5.99 -23.27
C GLU A 215 -12.17 4.73 -22.96
N GLN A 216 -11.52 4.67 -21.78
CA GLN A 216 -10.73 3.52 -21.37
C GLN A 216 -11.61 2.41 -20.79
N GLU A 217 -11.23 1.17 -21.10
CA GLU A 217 -11.71 -0.04 -20.44
C GLU A 217 -10.48 -0.79 -19.91
N GLU A 218 -10.57 -1.33 -18.70
CA GLU A 218 -9.53 -2.21 -18.17
C GLU A 218 -9.67 -3.63 -18.73
N ASP A 219 -8.59 -4.42 -18.66
CA ASP A 219 -8.67 -5.81 -19.14
C ASP A 219 -9.60 -6.59 -18.19
N PRO A 220 -10.66 -7.24 -18.69
CA PRO A 220 -11.66 -7.90 -17.84
C PRO A 220 -11.12 -9.09 -17.04
N HIS A 221 -9.93 -9.62 -17.37
CA HIS A 221 -9.27 -10.66 -16.59
C HIS A 221 -8.36 -10.11 -15.48
N PHE A 222 -8.04 -8.81 -15.54
CA PHE A 222 -7.01 -8.15 -14.74
C PHE A 222 -7.47 -6.79 -14.17
N SER A 223 -8.78 -6.50 -14.20
CA SER A 223 -9.35 -5.24 -13.72
C SER A 223 -9.33 -5.10 -12.19
N GLY A 224 -8.97 -6.14 -11.45
CA GLY A 224 -8.82 -6.11 -10.00
C GLY A 224 -9.45 -7.34 -9.35
N ALA A 225 -8.74 -7.94 -8.41
CA ALA A 225 -9.25 -9.07 -7.63
C ALA A 225 -9.54 -8.65 -6.16
N TYR A 226 -9.52 -9.59 -5.23
CA TYR A 226 -9.98 -9.39 -3.86
C TYR A 226 -9.29 -8.25 -3.10
N THR A 227 -7.98 -8.03 -3.24
CA THR A 227 -7.27 -6.90 -2.60
C THR A 227 -7.89 -5.58 -3.04
N VAL A 228 -8.14 -5.43 -4.35
CA VAL A 228 -8.73 -4.21 -4.93
C VAL A 228 -10.16 -4.02 -4.44
N GLU A 229 -10.95 -5.10 -4.40
CA GLU A 229 -12.34 -5.08 -3.91
C GLU A 229 -12.43 -4.78 -2.41
N ALA A 230 -11.56 -5.37 -1.59
CA ALA A 230 -11.61 -5.29 -0.14
C ALA A 230 -11.05 -3.97 0.40
N TYR A 231 -10.00 -3.45 -0.23
CA TYR A 231 -9.28 -2.27 0.24
C TYR A 231 -9.52 -1.01 -0.58
N GLY A 232 -10.19 -1.10 -1.73
CA GLY A 232 -10.52 0.06 -2.57
C GLY A 232 -11.32 1.13 -1.85
N SER A 233 -11.16 2.40 -2.27
CA SER A 233 -11.79 3.57 -1.65
C SER A 233 -13.30 3.69 -1.90
N ASN A 234 -13.89 2.80 -2.71
CA ASN A 234 -15.33 2.56 -2.71
C ASN A 234 -15.85 2.01 -1.37
N ASN A 235 -14.97 1.47 -0.52
CA ASN A 235 -15.30 1.07 0.83
C ASN A 235 -14.97 2.18 1.82
N ALA A 236 -15.86 2.42 2.80
CA ALA A 236 -15.70 3.51 3.77
C ALA A 236 -14.42 3.41 4.63
N SER A 237 -13.88 2.20 4.82
CA SER A 237 -12.62 1.93 5.53
C SER A 237 -11.44 1.69 4.59
N GLY A 238 -11.65 1.76 3.27
CA GLY A 238 -10.62 1.49 2.26
C GLY A 238 -9.71 2.69 1.98
N ILE A 239 -8.87 2.55 0.97
CA ILE A 239 -7.95 3.53 0.44
C ILE A 239 -7.88 3.37 -1.08
N ASP A 240 -7.46 4.41 -1.79
CA ASP A 240 -7.29 4.29 -3.24
C ASP A 240 -6.31 3.15 -3.54
N THR A 241 -6.78 2.18 -4.34
CA THR A 241 -6.09 0.90 -4.55
C THR A 241 -5.98 0.59 -6.04
N ILE A 242 -4.77 0.28 -6.49
CA ILE A 242 -4.47 -0.11 -7.88
C ILE A 242 -3.78 -1.47 -7.88
N GLN A 243 -4.27 -2.42 -8.70
CA GLN A 243 -3.54 -3.63 -9.05
C GLN A 243 -2.65 -3.35 -10.26
N LEU A 244 -1.38 -3.76 -10.17
CA LEU A 244 -0.40 -3.66 -11.23
C LEU A 244 0.02 -5.07 -11.68
N GLU A 245 -0.38 -5.43 -12.89
CA GLU A 245 -0.14 -6.74 -13.48
C GLU A 245 1.04 -6.68 -14.45
N PHE A 246 2.22 -7.04 -13.95
CA PHE A 246 3.44 -7.00 -14.75
C PHE A 246 3.51 -8.17 -15.74
N GLY A 247 3.56 -7.87 -17.03
CA GLY A 247 3.85 -8.84 -18.08
C GLY A 247 5.16 -9.61 -17.83
N TYR A 248 5.23 -10.86 -18.29
CA TYR A 248 6.37 -11.73 -18.02
C TYR A 248 7.70 -11.14 -18.49
N ASP A 249 7.75 -10.36 -19.56
CA ASP A 249 9.00 -9.78 -20.07
C ASP A 249 9.57 -8.70 -19.13
N TYR A 250 8.72 -8.10 -18.29
CA TYR A 250 9.10 -7.11 -17.28
C TYR A 250 9.45 -7.70 -15.91
N ARG A 251 9.14 -8.97 -15.65
CA ARG A 251 9.44 -9.63 -14.36
C ARG A 251 10.26 -10.90 -14.48
N GLY A 252 10.38 -11.48 -15.68
CA GLY A 252 11.15 -12.67 -15.96
C GLY A 252 12.67 -12.43 -15.90
N GLY A 253 13.45 -13.49 -15.72
CA GLY A 253 14.90 -13.43 -15.76
C GLY A 253 15.50 -12.38 -14.81
N GLU A 254 16.20 -11.40 -15.37
CA GLU A 254 16.77 -10.26 -14.63
C GLU A 254 15.96 -8.95 -14.81
N SER A 255 14.97 -8.92 -15.71
CA SER A 255 14.19 -7.71 -16.05
C SER A 255 13.44 -7.12 -14.86
N TRP A 256 13.07 -7.95 -13.87
CA TRP A 256 12.41 -7.48 -12.66
C TRP A 256 13.20 -6.41 -11.90
N ARG A 257 14.53 -6.34 -12.06
CA ARG A 257 15.37 -5.32 -11.41
C ARG A 257 15.12 -3.94 -12.01
N ASP A 258 15.11 -3.86 -13.33
CA ASP A 258 14.88 -2.60 -14.04
C ASP A 258 13.44 -2.14 -13.81
N THR A 259 12.48 -3.06 -13.81
CA THR A 259 11.07 -2.77 -13.47
C THR A 259 10.92 -2.33 -12.02
N ALA A 260 11.65 -2.91 -11.07
CA ALA A 260 11.61 -2.50 -9.68
C ALA A 260 12.13 -1.07 -9.48
N ALA A 261 13.22 -0.72 -10.17
CA ALA A 261 13.75 0.65 -10.19
C ALA A 261 12.77 1.62 -10.85
N ALA A 262 12.14 1.22 -11.96
CA ALA A 262 11.15 2.05 -12.66
C ALA A 262 9.90 2.30 -11.80
N LEU A 263 9.40 1.29 -11.08
CA LEU A 263 8.30 1.44 -10.15
C LEU A 263 8.68 2.37 -8.99
N ALA A 264 9.92 2.33 -8.51
CA ALA A 264 10.37 3.23 -7.44
C ALA A 264 10.38 4.70 -7.90
N VAL A 265 10.80 4.97 -9.14
CA VAL A 265 10.71 6.30 -9.77
C VAL A 265 9.23 6.72 -9.92
N ALA A 266 8.37 5.82 -10.37
CA ALA A 266 6.93 6.10 -10.50
C ALA A 266 6.28 6.40 -9.15
N MET A 267 6.64 5.67 -8.09
CA MET A 267 6.20 5.94 -6.73
C MET A 267 6.70 7.29 -6.21
N GLN A 268 7.95 7.66 -6.50
CA GLN A 268 8.49 8.98 -6.14
C GLN A 268 7.68 10.09 -6.81
N ALA A 269 7.48 9.99 -8.13
CA ALA A 269 6.73 10.99 -8.89
C ALA A 269 5.29 11.12 -8.38
N TYR A 270 4.62 10.00 -8.11
CA TYR A 270 3.28 9.98 -7.57
C TYR A 270 3.21 10.62 -6.18
N HIS A 271 4.16 10.26 -5.31
CA HIS A 271 4.26 10.83 -3.97
C HIS A 271 4.41 12.35 -4.03
N GLU A 272 5.39 12.85 -4.80
CA GLU A 272 5.70 14.28 -4.90
C GLU A 272 4.57 15.10 -5.55
N THR A 273 3.74 14.48 -6.39
CA THR A 273 2.69 15.16 -7.15
C THR A 273 1.33 15.11 -6.46
N TYR A 274 0.99 13.99 -5.81
CA TYR A 274 -0.38 13.71 -5.36
C TYR A 274 -0.54 13.39 -3.88
N LEU A 275 0.55 13.02 -3.18
CA LEU A 275 0.49 12.56 -1.79
C LEU A 275 1.32 13.40 -0.81
N SER A 276 2.20 14.26 -1.30
CA SER A 276 2.83 15.30 -0.49
C SER A 276 1.80 16.37 -0.16
N ASP A 277 1.82 16.82 1.09
CA ASP A 277 1.08 18.02 1.44
C ASP A 277 1.63 19.19 0.60
N PRO A 278 0.74 20.02 0.01
CA PRO A 278 1.19 21.19 -0.72
C PRO A 278 1.98 22.08 0.24
N ILE A 279 3.27 22.25 -0.04
CA ILE A 279 4.11 23.18 0.72
C ILE A 279 3.54 24.58 0.50
N LEU A 280 3.22 25.28 1.58
CA LEU A 280 2.90 26.71 1.57
C LEU A 280 4.14 27.49 2.02
N PRO A 281 4.96 28.02 1.09
CA PRO A 281 6.22 28.65 1.48
C PRO A 281 5.96 29.84 2.42
N GLY A 282 6.64 29.86 3.57
CA GLY A 282 6.43 30.89 4.58
C GLY A 282 5.45 30.51 5.69
N ASP A 283 4.72 29.41 5.57
CA ASP A 283 3.90 28.80 6.62
C ASP A 283 4.79 27.94 7.54
N TYR A 284 5.51 28.63 8.42
CA TYR A 284 6.52 28.09 9.29
C TYR A 284 5.99 27.45 10.56
N ASN A 285 4.70 27.62 10.87
CA ASN A 285 4.03 26.85 11.91
C ASN A 285 3.15 25.71 11.35
N ASP A 286 3.05 25.58 10.03
CA ASP A 286 2.34 24.54 9.29
C ASP A 286 0.84 24.49 9.63
N ASP A 287 0.22 25.67 9.77
CA ASP A 287 -1.21 25.79 10.08
C ASP A 287 -2.11 26.04 8.86
N GLY A 288 -1.50 26.04 7.66
CA GLY A 288 -2.16 26.25 6.38
C GLY A 288 -2.35 27.71 6.01
N THR A 289 -1.82 28.66 6.79
CA THR A 289 -1.92 30.11 6.56
C THR A 289 -0.58 30.78 6.79
N VAL A 290 -0.13 31.64 5.86
CA VAL A 290 1.05 32.48 6.10
C VAL A 290 0.62 33.77 6.81
N ASP A 291 0.81 33.85 8.12
CA ASP A 291 0.48 35.02 8.92
C ASP A 291 1.55 35.43 9.96
N ALA A 292 1.14 36.21 10.97
CA ALA A 292 2.07 36.71 11.99
C ALA A 292 2.58 35.62 12.96
N ALA A 293 1.93 34.46 13.03
CA ALA A 293 2.38 33.31 13.79
C ALA A 293 3.66 32.72 13.19
N ASP A 294 3.77 32.68 11.86
CA ASP A 294 4.97 32.20 11.15
C ASP A 294 6.19 33.09 11.38
N PHE A 295 5.98 34.40 11.47
CA PHE A 295 7.04 35.32 11.85
C PHE A 295 7.63 34.95 13.20
N THR A 296 6.78 34.51 14.14
CA THR A 296 7.23 34.06 15.46
C THR A 296 8.03 32.76 15.35
N ALA A 297 7.56 31.79 14.56
CA ALA A 297 8.29 30.54 14.30
C ALA A 297 9.67 30.79 13.65
N TRP A 298 9.74 31.68 12.64
CA TRP A 298 10.99 32.10 12.01
C TRP A 298 11.94 32.78 13.00
N ARG A 299 11.45 33.78 13.74
CA ARG A 299 12.26 34.58 14.66
C ARG A 299 12.86 33.71 15.75
N ASP A 300 12.07 32.79 16.29
CA ASP A 300 12.49 31.91 17.38
C ASP A 300 13.51 30.85 16.89
N SER A 301 13.56 30.61 15.57
CA SER A 301 14.52 29.70 14.91
C SER A 301 15.73 30.40 14.29
N LEU A 302 15.85 31.73 14.40
CA LEU A 302 16.87 32.54 13.73
C LEU A 302 18.30 32.11 14.12
N GLY A 303 19.14 31.83 13.12
CA GLY A 303 20.50 31.30 13.30
C GLY A 303 20.57 29.78 13.51
N GLY A 304 19.43 29.08 13.54
CA GLY A 304 19.34 27.63 13.60
C GLY A 304 19.84 26.93 12.32
N PRO A 305 20.04 25.60 12.36
CA PRO A 305 20.46 24.83 11.20
C PRO A 305 19.39 24.81 10.09
N ALA A 306 19.81 24.50 8.85
CA ALA A 306 18.90 24.31 7.73
C ALA A 306 17.85 23.22 8.04
N GLY A 307 16.61 23.43 7.57
CA GLY A 307 15.50 22.50 7.79
C GLY A 307 14.81 22.60 9.16
N SER A 308 15.15 23.60 9.98
CA SER A 308 14.49 23.81 11.29
C SER A 308 13.10 24.44 11.20
N LEU A 309 12.74 25.01 10.04
CA LEU A 309 11.43 25.58 9.78
C LEU A 309 10.64 24.67 8.86
N PRO A 310 9.41 24.24 9.25
CA PRO A 310 8.43 23.65 8.34
C PRO A 310 8.24 24.48 7.09
N ASN A 311 7.87 23.86 5.96
CA ASN A 311 7.57 24.53 4.69
C ASN A 311 8.62 25.54 4.17
N SER A 312 9.87 25.48 4.65
CA SER A 312 10.96 26.28 4.11
C SER A 312 11.44 25.72 2.78
N ILE A 313 11.37 26.55 1.74
CA ILE A 313 11.93 26.27 0.41
C ILE A 313 13.36 26.80 0.25
N VAL A 314 13.88 27.48 1.27
CA VAL A 314 15.21 28.10 1.24
C VAL A 314 16.19 27.24 2.03
N GLY A 315 17.31 26.88 1.41
CA GLY A 315 18.38 26.13 2.07
C GLY A 315 19.29 26.99 2.95
N GLY A 316 20.15 26.32 3.73
CA GLY A 316 21.13 26.97 4.62
C GLY A 316 20.57 27.37 5.99
N PRO A 317 21.39 27.93 6.88
CA PRO A 317 20.96 28.34 8.22
C PRO A 317 19.78 29.33 8.18
N ILE A 318 18.90 29.25 9.18
CA ILE A 318 17.72 30.11 9.26
C ILE A 318 18.15 31.56 9.37
N GLY A 319 17.67 32.40 8.44
CA GLY A 319 18.17 33.75 8.26
C GLY A 319 17.25 34.61 7.40
N MET A 320 17.81 35.68 6.84
CA MET A 320 17.01 36.71 6.16
C MET A 320 16.28 36.20 4.92
N ALA A 321 16.88 35.27 4.18
CA ALA A 321 16.24 34.69 3.00
C ALA A 321 14.95 33.92 3.34
N HIS A 322 14.81 33.38 4.55
CA HIS A 322 13.57 32.76 5.02
C HIS A 322 12.51 33.81 5.34
N TYR A 323 12.89 34.88 6.04
CA TYR A 323 12.00 36.02 6.25
C TYR A 323 11.52 36.63 4.93
N ASP A 324 12.39 36.75 3.93
CA ASP A 324 12.00 37.26 2.61
C ASP A 324 10.96 36.35 1.95
N THR A 325 11.05 35.02 2.13
CA THR A 325 9.99 34.07 1.73
C THR A 325 8.68 34.34 2.47
N TRP A 326 8.71 34.45 3.80
CA TRP A 326 7.51 34.77 4.58
C TRP A 326 6.85 36.08 4.13
N VAL A 327 7.63 37.14 3.91
CA VAL A 327 7.10 38.43 3.40
C VAL A 327 6.45 38.26 2.03
N ALA A 328 7.07 37.47 1.14
CA ALA A 328 6.57 37.27 -0.22
C ALA A 328 5.22 36.53 -0.27
N HIS A 329 4.95 35.72 0.75
CA HIS A 329 3.76 34.85 0.84
C HIS A 329 2.76 35.27 1.91
N PHE A 330 2.98 36.39 2.61
CA PHE A 330 2.11 36.82 3.70
C PHE A 330 0.65 37.00 3.25
N GLY A 331 -0.25 36.26 3.89
CA GLY A 331 -1.68 36.20 3.57
C GLY A 331 -2.08 35.07 2.62
N ASP A 332 -1.12 34.31 2.07
CA ASP A 332 -1.42 33.11 1.31
C ASP A 332 -2.02 32.05 2.27
N THR A 333 -2.94 31.23 1.74
CA THR A 333 -3.60 30.15 2.49
C THR A 333 -3.66 28.91 1.62
N LEU A 334 -3.46 27.73 2.22
CA LEU A 334 -3.87 26.50 1.59
C LEU A 334 -5.41 26.46 1.57
N PRO A 335 -6.03 25.95 0.49
CA PRO A 335 -7.44 25.65 0.54
C PRO A 335 -7.65 24.66 1.70
N LEU A 336 -8.49 25.05 2.68
CA LEU A 336 -8.95 24.12 3.70
C LEU A 336 -9.37 22.84 2.98
N ASN A 337 -8.77 21.70 3.33
CA ASN A 337 -9.28 20.40 2.91
C ASN A 337 -10.79 20.44 3.18
N ALA A 338 -11.58 20.50 2.11
CA ALA A 338 -13.02 20.52 2.25
C ALA A 338 -13.35 19.31 3.13
N PRO A 339 -14.16 19.45 4.19
CA PRO A 339 -14.51 18.32 5.02
C PRO A 339 -15.01 17.21 4.09
N ILE A 340 -14.29 16.09 4.07
CA ILE A 340 -14.72 14.87 3.40
C ILE A 340 -16.18 14.69 3.80
N PRO A 341 -17.14 14.67 2.85
CA PRO A 341 -18.54 14.52 3.20
C PRO A 341 -18.65 13.29 4.09
N GLU A 342 -19.06 13.48 5.36
CA GLU A 342 -19.18 12.33 6.26
C GLU A 342 -20.09 11.31 5.57
N PRO A 343 -19.67 10.03 5.50
CA PRO A 343 -20.51 9.00 4.89
C PRO A 343 -21.87 9.09 5.57
N MET A 344 -22.94 9.20 4.76
CA MET A 344 -24.32 9.62 5.10
C MET A 344 -25.01 8.81 6.22
N SER A 345 -24.38 8.70 7.39
CA SER A 345 -24.83 7.98 8.57
C SER A 345 -25.96 8.76 9.26
N GLY A 346 -26.00 10.08 9.06
CA GLY A 346 -27.10 10.93 9.51
C GLY A 346 -28.43 10.63 8.81
N MET A 347 -28.42 10.10 7.58
CA MET A 347 -29.66 9.82 6.83
C MET A 347 -30.32 8.50 7.27
N LEU A 348 -29.55 7.57 7.83
CA LEU A 348 -30.07 6.34 8.45
C LEU A 348 -30.75 6.59 9.80
N LEU A 349 -30.33 7.62 10.54
CA LEU A 349 -30.97 7.95 11.83
C LEU A 349 -32.37 8.57 11.65
N VAL A 350 -32.58 9.35 10.58
CA VAL A 350 -33.89 9.98 10.30
C VAL A 350 -34.92 8.96 9.79
N LEU A 351 -34.49 7.95 9.04
CA LEU A 351 -35.38 6.86 8.59
C LEU A 351 -35.71 5.85 9.70
N GLY A 352 -34.78 5.62 10.64
CA GLY A 352 -35.01 4.76 11.81
C GLY A 352 -36.05 5.33 12.79
N VAL A 353 -36.04 6.64 13.01
CA VAL A 353 -37.03 7.30 13.90
C VAL A 353 -38.42 7.37 13.24
N ALA A 354 -38.49 7.55 11.92
CA ALA A 354 -39.76 7.51 11.19
C ALA A 354 -40.42 6.11 11.24
N ALA A 355 -39.65 5.03 11.05
CA ALA A 355 -40.18 3.66 11.13
C ALA A 355 -40.62 3.26 12.55
N GLY A 356 -39.92 3.72 13.60
CA GLY A 356 -40.28 3.46 14.99
C GLY A 356 -41.58 4.14 15.45
N LEU A 357 -41.92 5.30 14.89
CA LEU A 357 -43.14 6.05 15.24
C LEU A 357 -44.42 5.47 14.60
N PHE A 358 -44.31 4.75 13.48
CA PHE A 358 -45.46 4.05 12.88
C PHE A 358 -45.76 2.70 13.55
N ALA A 359 -44.76 2.01 14.09
CA ALA A 359 -44.95 0.72 14.77
C ALA A 359 -45.67 0.83 16.14
N PHE A 360 -45.58 1.99 16.82
CA PHE A 360 -46.26 2.21 18.10
C PHE A 360 -47.73 2.64 18.00
N ARG A 361 -48.24 2.91 16.79
CA ARG A 361 -49.64 3.32 16.57
C ARG A 361 -50.59 2.19 16.20
N SER A 362 -50.08 0.99 15.91
CA SER A 362 -50.88 -0.19 15.54
C SER A 362 -51.15 -1.17 16.69
N ALA A 363 -50.65 -0.88 17.90
CA ALA A 363 -50.87 -1.69 19.09
C ALA A 363 -51.62 -0.89 20.18
N ARG A 364 -52.89 -0.56 19.92
CA ARG A 364 -53.91 -0.26 20.94
C ARG A 364 -55.28 -0.70 20.48
#